data_AF-A0A1B6FY51-F1
#
_entry.id   AF-A0A1B6FY51-F1
#
_cell.length_a   1.000
_cell.length_b   1.000
_cell.length_c   1.000
_cell.angle_alpha   90.00
_cell.angle_beta   90.00
_cell.angle_gamma   90.00
#
_symmetry.space_group_name_H-M   'P 1'
#
loop_
_entity.id
_entity.type
_entity.pdbx_description
1 polymer ?
#
loop_
_entity_poly.entity_id
_entity_poly.type
_entity_poly.pdbx_seq_one_letter_code
_entity_poly.pdbx_strand_id
1 'polypeptide(L)'
;IKRLSLPETRTTYHSKTSIDCICTNISEDVADFTVVQTGISDHTGQTCTLKMLKNSSSKKEATLKRIFSKKNLDSLKDEFSSENWESVQSAPDVEESYKLFLTTVRQTLDHVCPKKKVRAKPRRNFKVQYDEEAKILKEDSL
;
A
#
# COMPACT_ATOMS: atom_id res chain seq x y z
N ILE A 1 2.55 -1.35 24.25
CA ILE A 1 2.62 -2.36 23.17
C ILE A 1 2.96 -3.69 23.83
N LYS A 2 2.17 -4.74 23.59
CA LYS A 2 2.34 -6.08 24.16
C LYS A 2 2.61 -7.09 23.04
N ARG A 3 3.47 -8.07 23.30
CA ARG A 3 3.73 -9.20 22.40
C ARG A 3 2.72 -10.31 22.70
N LEU A 4 2.02 -10.77 21.66
CA LEU A 4 1.12 -11.91 21.79
C LEU A 4 1.91 -13.19 22.07
N SER A 5 1.35 -14.08 22.88
CA SER A 5 1.97 -15.35 23.27
C SER A 5 1.86 -16.38 22.14
N LEU A 6 2.79 -16.31 21.18
CA LEU A 6 2.86 -17.25 20.07
C LEU A 6 3.57 -18.55 20.48
N PRO A 7 3.15 -19.70 19.93
CA PRO A 7 3.92 -20.94 20.03
C PRO A 7 5.24 -20.81 19.24
N GLU A 8 6.01 -21.89 19.13
CA GLU A 8 7.31 -21.86 18.46
C GLU A 8 7.13 -21.49 16.98
N THR A 9 7.90 -20.50 16.52
CA THR A 9 7.75 -19.93 15.17
C THR A 9 8.85 -20.37 14.22
N ARG A 10 9.89 -20.99 14.78
CA ARG A 10 10.98 -21.62 14.05
C ARG A 10 11.27 -22.98 14.68
N THR A 11 11.25 -24.01 13.85
CA THR A 11 11.58 -25.39 14.24
C THR A 11 12.73 -25.88 13.36
N THR A 12 13.87 -26.12 13.98
CA THR A 12 15.01 -26.81 13.36
C THR A 12 15.04 -28.26 13.88
N TYR A 13 15.96 -29.07 13.36
CA TYR A 13 16.17 -30.43 13.87
C TYR A 13 16.55 -30.47 15.36
N HIS A 14 17.23 -29.44 15.86
CA HIS A 14 17.77 -29.41 17.22
C HIS A 14 17.01 -28.50 18.19
N SER A 15 16.16 -27.60 17.70
CA SER A 15 15.54 -26.58 18.55
C SER A 15 14.20 -26.10 18.02
N LYS A 16 13.35 -25.67 18.95
CA LYS A 16 12.11 -24.94 18.68
C LYS A 16 12.18 -23.60 19.40
N THR A 17 11.99 -22.52 18.66
CA THR A 17 12.14 -21.16 19.19
C THR A 17 11.02 -20.25 18.68
N SER A 18 10.56 -19.33 19.51
CA SER A 18 9.57 -18.30 19.15
C SER A 18 10.30 -16.98 18.91
N ILE A 19 10.88 -16.82 17.72
CA ILE A 19 11.68 -15.64 17.35
C ILE A 19 10.90 -14.62 16.54
N ASP A 20 9.82 -15.04 15.91
CA ASP A 20 8.88 -14.16 15.21
C ASP A 20 7.82 -13.66 16.20
N CYS A 21 7.32 -12.44 16.03
CA CYS A 21 6.39 -11.83 16.98
C CYS A 21 5.26 -11.04 16.32
N ILE A 22 4.08 -11.13 16.95
CA ILE A 22 2.96 -10.23 16.69
C ILE A 22 2.84 -9.31 17.91
N CYS A 23 2.99 -8.01 17.69
CA CYS A 23 2.94 -6.99 18.74
C CYS A 23 1.77 -6.05 18.52
N THR A 24 1.00 -5.77 19.57
CA THR A 24 -0.21 -4.96 19.49
C THR A 24 -0.30 -3.93 20.61
N ASN A 25 -0.90 -2.77 20.32
CA ASN A 25 -1.33 -1.79 21.32
C ASN A 25 -2.85 -1.82 21.56
N ILE A 26 -3.58 -2.65 20.82
CA ILE A 26 -5.01 -2.89 21.02
C ILE A 26 -5.20 -4.15 21.87
N SER A 27 -6.40 -4.30 22.41
CA SER A 27 -6.74 -5.41 23.30
C SER A 27 -6.60 -6.76 22.57
N GLU A 28 -6.18 -7.80 23.29
CA GLU A 28 -5.85 -9.11 22.70
C GLU A 28 -7.11 -9.90 22.32
N ASP A 29 -8.25 -9.59 22.93
CA ASP A 29 -9.58 -10.18 22.63
C ASP A 29 -10.08 -9.85 21.21
N VAL A 30 -9.59 -8.78 20.60
CA VAL A 30 -9.91 -8.40 19.22
C VAL A 30 -8.89 -8.92 18.21
N ALA A 31 -7.87 -9.67 18.64
CA ALA A 31 -6.84 -10.23 17.77
C ALA A 31 -6.82 -11.76 17.89
N ASP A 32 -7.36 -12.44 16.87
CA ASP A 32 -7.15 -13.88 16.73
C ASP A 32 -5.84 -14.11 15.99
N PHE A 33 -5.05 -15.07 16.43
CA PHE A 33 -3.81 -15.44 15.74
C PHE A 33 -3.62 -16.95 15.70
N THR A 34 -2.97 -17.42 14.65
CA THR A 34 -2.58 -18.83 14.51
C THR A 34 -1.19 -18.93 13.91
N VAL A 35 -0.51 -20.01 14.28
CA VAL A 35 0.75 -20.42 13.68
C VAL A 35 0.46 -21.62 12.78
N VAL A 36 0.93 -21.55 11.54
CA VAL A 36 0.64 -22.51 10.46
C VAL A 36 1.95 -23.13 10.00
N GLN A 37 2.04 -24.46 10.01
CA GLN A 37 3.17 -25.15 9.42
C GLN A 37 3.02 -25.14 7.89
N THR A 38 3.85 -24.35 7.22
CA THR A 38 3.77 -24.16 5.77
C THR A 38 4.54 -25.20 4.98
N GLY A 39 5.46 -25.95 5.62
CA GLY A 39 6.26 -27.00 4.99
C GLY A 39 7.32 -26.51 3.99
N ILE A 40 7.42 -25.19 3.78
CA ILE A 40 8.34 -24.55 2.82
C ILE A 40 9.62 -24.01 3.46
N SER A 41 9.72 -23.96 4.80
CA SER A 41 10.84 -23.40 5.57
C SER A 41 10.90 -24.02 6.98
N ASP A 42 12.01 -23.81 7.68
CA ASP A 42 12.15 -24.04 9.13
C ASP A 42 11.37 -23.01 9.96
N HIS A 43 10.82 -21.96 9.33
CA HIS A 43 9.86 -21.03 9.94
C HIS A 43 8.40 -21.44 9.68
N THR A 44 7.56 -21.26 10.69
CA THR A 44 6.11 -21.38 10.57
C THR A 44 5.51 -20.10 9.99
N GLY A 45 4.46 -20.21 9.18
CA GLY A 45 3.62 -19.07 8.82
C GLY A 45 2.83 -18.56 10.02
N GLN A 46 2.54 -17.26 10.04
CA GLN A 46 1.71 -16.65 11.08
C GLN A 46 0.53 -15.94 10.45
N THR A 47 -0.66 -16.16 10.99
CA THR A 47 -1.85 -15.40 10.62
C THR A 47 -2.36 -14.64 11.83
N CYS A 48 -2.79 -13.40 11.60
CA CYS A 48 -3.39 -12.55 12.60
C CYS A 48 -4.63 -11.89 11.98
N THR A 49 -5.78 -12.10 12.60
CA THR A 49 -7.07 -11.57 12.19
C THR A 49 -7.58 -10.63 13.26
N LEU A 50 -7.73 -9.35 12.89
CA LEU A 50 -8.30 -8.36 13.79
C LEU A 50 -9.82 -8.28 13.61
N LYS A 51 -10.56 -8.58 14.67
CA LYS A 51 -12.01 -8.42 14.77
C LYS A 51 -12.36 -6.95 14.93
N MET A 52 -12.30 -6.21 13.82
CA MET A 52 -12.71 -4.81 13.81
C MET A 52 -14.20 -4.70 13.53
N LEU A 53 -14.93 -4.13 14.49
CA LEU A 53 -16.32 -3.74 14.27
C LEU A 53 -16.37 -2.76 13.09
N LYS A 54 -17.00 -3.19 12.00
CA LYS A 54 -17.32 -2.28 10.90
C LYS A 54 -18.34 -1.30 11.43
N ASN A 55 -17.93 -0.06 11.69
CA ASN A 55 -18.88 1.04 11.82
C ASN A 55 -19.67 1.08 10.51
N SER A 56 -20.93 0.64 10.54
CA SER A 56 -21.82 0.48 9.38
C SER A 56 -22.32 1.82 8.81
N SER A 57 -21.63 2.91 9.12
CA SER A 57 -21.96 4.27 8.70
C SER A 57 -20.78 5.01 8.08
N SER A 58 -19.80 4.33 7.48
CA SER A 58 -18.80 5.02 6.68
C SER A 58 -19.47 5.56 5.41
N LYS A 59 -19.98 6.79 5.50
CA LYS A 59 -20.23 7.63 4.33
C LYS A 59 -18.99 7.48 3.46
N LYS A 60 -19.13 6.95 2.24
CA LYS A 60 -18.01 6.71 1.32
C LYS A 60 -17.17 7.97 1.28
N GLU A 61 -16.05 7.96 2.01
CA GLU A 61 -15.30 9.19 2.23
C GLU A 61 -14.76 9.62 0.88
N ALA A 62 -15.12 10.83 0.48
CA ALA A 62 -14.58 11.40 -0.74
C ALA A 62 -13.12 11.71 -0.46
N THR A 63 -12.21 11.07 -1.19
CA THR A 63 -10.79 11.39 -1.08
C THR A 63 -10.46 12.53 -2.03
N LEU A 64 -9.65 13.46 -1.56
CA LEU A 64 -9.04 14.46 -2.43
C LEU A 64 -7.90 13.78 -3.18
N LYS A 65 -8.01 13.69 -4.51
CA LYS A 65 -6.92 13.16 -5.35
C LYS A 65 -6.71 14.00 -6.58
N ARG A 66 -5.46 14.01 -7.06
CA ARG A 66 -5.10 14.63 -8.33
C ARG A 66 -5.64 13.79 -9.48
N ILE A 67 -6.19 14.44 -10.51
CA ILE A 67 -6.79 13.75 -11.65
C ILE A 67 -5.78 13.67 -12.80
N PHE A 68 -5.24 12.48 -13.03
CA PHE A 68 -4.36 12.17 -14.17
C PHE A 68 -5.14 11.40 -15.24
N SER A 69 -6.14 12.06 -15.83
CA SER A 69 -6.84 11.49 -16.99
C SER A 69 -5.94 11.57 -18.23
N LYS A 70 -6.21 10.76 -19.26
CA LYS A 70 -5.47 10.84 -20.54
C LYS A 70 -5.43 12.28 -21.07
N LYS A 71 -6.60 12.93 -21.12
CA LYS A 71 -6.72 14.35 -21.52
C LYS A 71 -5.82 15.27 -20.68
N ASN A 72 -5.81 15.10 -19.36
CA ASN A 72 -5.00 15.95 -18.48
C ASN A 72 -3.50 15.71 -18.68
N LEU A 73 -3.10 14.48 -18.96
CA LEU A 73 -1.71 14.12 -19.25
C LEU A 73 -1.27 14.64 -20.63
N ASP A 74 -2.16 14.60 -21.62
CA ASP A 74 -1.91 15.19 -22.93
C ASP A 74 -1.71 16.71 -22.78
N SER A 75 -2.61 17.40 -22.07
CA SER A 75 -2.44 18.84 -21.77
C SER A 75 -1.18 19.15 -20.96
N LEU A 76 -0.81 18.30 -19.99
CA LEU A 76 0.43 18.45 -19.21
C LEU A 76 1.67 18.36 -20.10
N LYS A 77 1.65 17.44 -21.06
CA LYS A 77 2.73 17.27 -22.03
C LYS A 77 2.85 18.50 -22.93
N ASP A 78 1.73 19.02 -23.41
CA ASP A 78 1.71 20.22 -24.25
C ASP A 78 2.27 21.43 -23.49
N GLU A 79 1.82 21.64 -22.24
CA GLU A 79 2.23 22.78 -21.41
C GLU A 79 3.74 22.74 -21.12
N PHE A 80 4.29 21.57 -20.72
CA PHE A 80 5.73 21.44 -20.51
C PHE A 80 6.57 21.53 -21.79
N SER A 81 6.00 21.16 -22.95
CA SER A 81 6.69 21.31 -24.23
C SER A 81 6.78 22.77 -24.68
N SER A 82 5.81 23.61 -24.26
CA SER A 82 5.80 25.04 -24.51
C SER A 82 6.51 25.89 -23.45
N GLU A 83 6.82 25.31 -22.29
CA GLU A 83 7.41 26.01 -21.16
C GLU A 83 8.84 26.48 -21.46
N ASN A 84 9.18 27.72 -21.07
CA ASN A 84 10.54 28.22 -21.18
C ASN A 84 11.35 27.83 -19.93
N TRP A 85 12.28 26.90 -20.12
CA TRP A 85 13.16 26.39 -19.07
C TRP A 85 14.44 27.20 -18.86
N GLU A 86 14.62 28.32 -19.57
CA GLU A 86 15.81 29.17 -19.46
C GLU A 86 16.07 29.61 -18.02
N SER A 87 15.03 30.01 -17.28
CA SER A 87 15.14 30.42 -15.88
C SER A 87 15.71 29.32 -14.96
N VAL A 88 15.39 28.05 -15.25
CA VAL A 88 15.90 26.88 -14.52
C VAL A 88 17.35 26.59 -14.92
N GLN A 89 17.68 26.72 -16.20
CA GLN A 89 19.02 26.45 -16.74
C GLN A 89 20.04 27.54 -16.40
N SER A 90 19.60 28.79 -16.32
CA SER A 90 20.43 29.97 -16.02
C SER A 90 20.46 30.31 -14.52
N ALA A 91 19.89 29.46 -13.67
CA ALA A 91 19.85 29.70 -12.23
C ALA A 91 21.28 29.76 -11.64
N PRO A 92 21.51 30.60 -10.62
CA PRO A 92 22.85 30.85 -10.07
C PRO A 92 23.44 29.62 -9.36
N ASP A 93 22.60 28.74 -8.84
CA ASP A 93 23.00 27.52 -8.16
C ASP A 93 21.95 26.41 -8.31
N VAL A 94 22.34 25.19 -7.90
CA VAL A 94 21.54 23.97 -8.03
C VAL A 94 20.25 24.03 -7.21
N GLU A 95 20.28 24.65 -6.03
CA GLU A 95 19.12 24.75 -5.14
C GLU A 95 18.08 25.67 -5.76
N GLU A 96 18.50 26.81 -6.30
CA GLU A 96 17.59 27.74 -6.97
C GLU A 96 17.03 27.17 -8.27
N SER A 97 17.85 26.48 -9.06
CA SER A 97 17.40 25.73 -10.24
C SER A 97 16.30 24.73 -9.90
N TYR A 98 16.51 23.95 -8.82
CA TYR A 98 15.55 22.96 -8.35
C TYR A 98 14.25 23.61 -7.86
N LYS A 99 14.31 24.73 -7.13
CA LYS A 99 13.12 25.46 -6.67
C LYS A 99 12.29 26.00 -7.84
N LEU A 100 12.94 26.59 -8.84
CA LEU A 100 12.27 27.11 -10.03
C LEU A 100 11.58 25.98 -10.79
N PHE A 101 12.31 24.90 -11.08
CA PHE A 101 11.77 23.71 -11.73
C PHE A 101 10.54 23.17 -10.97
N LEU A 102 10.68 22.96 -9.67
CA LEU A 102 9.62 22.38 -8.85
C LEU A 102 8.41 23.30 -8.74
N THR A 103 8.62 24.61 -8.74
CA THR A 103 7.56 25.61 -8.73
C THR A 103 6.75 25.55 -10.02
N THR A 104 7.41 25.58 -11.17
CA THR A 104 6.77 25.45 -12.49
C THR A 104 5.99 24.15 -12.57
N VAL A 105 6.63 23.00 -12.27
CA VAL A 105 5.96 21.69 -12.30
C VAL A 105 4.72 21.64 -11.39
N ARG A 106 4.79 22.21 -10.19
CA ARG A 106 3.64 22.24 -9.26
C ARG A 106 2.50 23.10 -9.80
N GLN A 107 2.80 24.28 -10.34
CA GLN A 107 1.81 25.20 -10.89
C GLN A 107 1.11 24.59 -12.11
N THR A 108 1.89 24.06 -13.07
CA THR A 108 1.37 23.32 -14.23
C THR A 108 0.49 22.15 -13.78
N LEU A 109 0.96 21.32 -12.83
CA LEU A 109 0.17 20.22 -12.30
C LEU A 109 -1.13 20.70 -11.65
N ASP A 110 -1.13 21.78 -10.87
CA ASP A 110 -2.33 22.33 -10.24
C ASP A 110 -3.32 22.89 -11.28
N HIS A 111 -2.81 23.40 -12.40
CA HIS A 111 -3.59 23.88 -13.54
C HIS A 111 -4.25 22.74 -14.32
N VAL A 112 -3.47 21.82 -14.91
CA VAL A 112 -4.00 20.77 -15.81
C VAL A 112 -4.44 19.50 -15.10
N CYS A 113 -3.86 19.21 -13.94
CA CYS A 113 -4.18 18.04 -13.13
C CYS A 113 -4.71 18.48 -11.76
N PRO A 114 -5.89 19.11 -11.67
CA PRO A 114 -6.38 19.65 -10.41
C PRO A 114 -6.73 18.54 -9.41
N LYS A 115 -6.63 18.86 -8.11
CA LYS A 115 -7.14 18.02 -7.03
C LYS A 115 -8.67 18.09 -7.02
N LYS A 116 -9.34 16.94 -7.13
CA LYS A 116 -10.81 16.85 -7.05
C LYS A 116 -11.21 15.89 -5.94
N LYS A 117 -12.34 16.18 -5.30
CA LYS A 117 -13.02 15.23 -4.40
C LYS A 117 -13.55 14.09 -5.26
N VAL A 118 -13.05 12.88 -5.05
CA VAL A 118 -13.51 11.70 -5.77
C VAL A 118 -14.16 10.74 -4.80
N ARG A 119 -15.38 10.32 -5.14
CA ARG A 119 -16.11 9.33 -4.37
C ARG A 119 -15.39 7.99 -4.43
N ALA A 120 -15.29 7.31 -3.29
CA ALA A 120 -14.77 5.95 -3.25
C ALA A 120 -15.62 5.06 -4.18
N LYS A 121 -14.95 4.45 -5.17
CA LYS A 121 -15.59 3.40 -5.98
C LYS A 121 -15.71 2.15 -5.12
N PRO A 122 -16.81 1.38 -5.24
CA PRO A 122 -16.87 0.08 -4.58
C PRO A 122 -15.68 -0.76 -5.04
N ARG A 123 -15.00 -1.43 -4.09
CA ARG A 123 -13.97 -2.40 -4.44
C ARG A 123 -14.62 -3.44 -5.35
N ARG A 124 -14.11 -3.60 -6.57
CA ARG A 124 -14.44 -4.78 -7.37
C ARG A 124 -13.80 -5.96 -6.64
N ASN A 125 -14.60 -6.98 -6.31
CA ASN A 125 -14.07 -8.24 -5.86
C ASN A 125 -13.29 -8.83 -7.05
N PHE A 126 -11.98 -8.64 -7.06
CA PHE A 126 -11.13 -9.41 -7.95
C PHE A 126 -11.28 -10.87 -7.51
N LYS A 127 -11.87 -11.70 -8.37
CA LYS A 127 -11.76 -13.15 -8.19
C LYS A 127 -10.28 -13.46 -8.33
N VAL A 128 -9.65 -13.87 -7.23
CA VAL A 128 -8.28 -14.40 -7.27
C VAL A 128 -8.34 -15.62 -8.18
N GLN A 129 -7.66 -15.54 -9.31
CA GLN A 129 -7.50 -16.66 -10.21
C GLN A 129 -6.29 -17.44 -9.72
N TYR A 130 -6.53 -18.59 -9.08
CA TYR A 130 -5.49 -19.55 -8.78
C TYR A 130 -5.13 -20.32 -10.06
N ASP A 131 -3.86 -20.57 -10.28
CA ASP A 131 -3.44 -21.62 -11.22
C ASP A 131 -3.84 -23.00 -10.67
N GLU A 132 -3.79 -24.01 -11.54
CA GLU A 132 -4.23 -25.37 -11.16
C GLU A 132 -3.38 -25.96 -10.04
N GLU A 133 -2.08 -25.68 -10.02
CA GLU A 133 -1.17 -26.16 -8.98
C GLU A 133 -1.56 -25.60 -7.60
N ALA A 134 -1.81 -24.29 -7.50
CA ALA A 134 -2.24 -23.67 -6.26
C ALA A 134 -3.66 -24.08 -5.81
N LYS A 135 -4.52 -24.55 -6.73
CA LYS A 135 -5.82 -25.13 -6.35
C LYS A 135 -5.65 -26.50 -5.70
N ILE A 136 -4.85 -27.37 -6.30
CA ILE A 136 -4.58 -28.73 -5.79
C ILE A 136 -3.96 -28.64 -4.39
N LEU A 137 -2.92 -27.82 -4.22
CA LEU A 137 -2.26 -27.61 -2.93
C LEU A 137 -3.21 -27.12 -1.83
N LYS A 138 -4.21 -26.33 -2.19
CA LYS A 138 -5.21 -25.82 -1.24
C LYS A 138 -6.20 -26.90 -0.81
N GLU A 139 -6.55 -27.82 -1.71
CA GLU A 139 -7.44 -28.94 -1.42
C GLU A 139 -6.74 -30.01 -0.59
N ASP A 140 -5.45 -30.27 -0.85
CA ASP A 140 -4.65 -31.25 -0.10
C ASP A 140 -4.25 -30.80 1.31
N SER A 141 -4.36 -29.50 1.61
CA SER A 141 -3.97 -28.91 2.91
C SER A 141 -5.15 -28.68 3.88
N LEU A 142 -6.35 -29.17 3.55
CA LEU A 142 -7.58 -29.11 4.37
C LEU A 142 -7.96 -30.51 4.89
#